data_AF-A0A3N0W028-F1
#
_entry.id   AF-A0A3N0W028-F1
#
_cell.length_a   1.000
_cell.length_b   1.000
_cell.length_c   1.000
_cell.angle_alpha   90.00
_cell.angle_beta   90.00
_cell.angle_gamma   90.00
#
_symmetry.space_group_name_H-M   'P 1'
#
loop_
_entity.id
_entity.type
_entity.pdbx_description
1 polymer ?
#
loop_
_entity_poly.entity_id
_entity_poly.type
_entity_poly.pdbx_seq_one_letter_code
_entity_poly.pdbx_strand_id
1 'polypeptide(L)' 'MSLNASKAAAKVKVKNILEDMMTKDQNSTEEFANRLIDVLEDWLKEASIIYISGLVAGSNQVTGTFNGKLE' A
#
# COMPACT_ATOMS: atom_id res chain seq x y z
N MET A 1 2.92 9.44 6.74
CA MET A 1 1.60 9.87 6.24
C MET A 1 0.70 8.66 6.31
N SER A 2 -0.58 8.76 6.71
CA SER A 2 -1.50 7.61 6.66
C SER A 2 -1.73 7.17 5.20
N LEU A 3 -1.87 5.87 4.91
CA LEU A 3 -2.33 5.30 3.62
C LEU A 3 -3.51 6.07 3.03
N ASN A 4 -4.43 6.54 3.88
CA ASN A 4 -5.60 7.29 3.40
C ASN A 4 -5.23 8.62 2.72
N ALA A 5 -4.15 9.28 3.17
CA ALA A 5 -3.68 10.53 2.58
C ALA A 5 -3.01 10.28 1.21
N SER A 6 -2.25 9.19 1.07
CA SER A 6 -1.60 8.82 -0.20
C SER A 6 -2.50 8.05 -1.16
N LYS A 7 -3.64 7.51 -0.68
CA LYS A 7 -4.65 6.82 -1.50
C LYS A 7 -5.16 7.67 -2.65
N ALA A 8 -5.32 8.98 -2.44
CA ALA A 8 -5.74 9.90 -3.49
C ALA A 8 -4.71 9.96 -4.63
N ALA A 9 -3.43 10.04 -4.30
CA ALA A 9 -2.34 10.04 -5.27
C ALA A 9 -2.22 8.70 -6.02
N ALA A 10 -2.34 7.58 -5.29
CA ALA A 10 -2.35 6.24 -5.90
C ALA A 10 -3.52 6.07 -6.90
N LYS A 11 -4.72 6.56 -6.55
CA LYS A 11 -5.87 6.55 -7.46
C LYS A 11 -5.62 7.34 -8.75
N VAL A 12 -4.97 8.50 -8.67
CA VAL A 12 -4.62 9.30 -9.85
C VAL A 12 -3.65 8.52 -10.75
N LYS A 13 -2.62 7.89 -10.18
CA LYS A 13 -1.66 7.08 -10.94
C LYS A 13 -2.35 5.89 -11.64
N VAL A 14 -3.22 5.16 -10.93
CA VAL A 14 -3.99 4.05 -11.52
C VAL A 14 -4.90 4.55 -12.64
N LYS A 15 -5.59 5.67 -12.45
CA LYS A 15 -6.46 6.26 -13.47
C LYS A 15 -5.69 6.55 -14.76
N ASN A 16 -4.50 7.13 -14.67
CA ASN A 16 -3.67 7.42 -15.85
C ASN A 16 -3.26 6.15 -16.60
N ILE A 17 -2.96 5.06 -15.89
CA ILE A 17 -2.63 3.75 -16.51
C ILE A 17 -3.83 3.21 -17.31
N LEU A 18 -5.05 3.36 -16.77
CA LEU A 18 -6.27 2.92 -17.43
C LEU A 18 -6.60 3.80 -18.66
N GLU A 19 -6.39 5.11 -18.57
CA GLU A 19 -6.55 6.02 -19.70
C GLU A 19 -5.55 5.71 -20.81
N ASP A 20 -4.28 5.45 -20.47
CA ASP A 20 -3.26 5.00 -21.43
C ASP A 20 -3.69 3.70 -22.12
N MET A 21 -4.24 2.73 -21.37
CA MET A 21 -4.72 1.45 -21.92
C MET A 21 -5.82 1.65 -22.96
N MET A 22 -6.71 2.62 -22.76
CA MET A 22 -7.78 2.92 -23.72
C MET A 22 -7.28 3.52 -25.05
N THR A 23 -6.05 4.06 -25.08
CA THR A 23 -5.49 4.73 -26.26
C THR A 23 -4.51 3.87 -27.06
N LYS A 24 -4.13 2.68 -26.56
CA LYS A 24 -3.20 1.78 -27.25
C LYS A 24 -3.94 0.64 -27.97
N ASP A 25 -3.72 0.55 -29.29
CA ASP A 25 -4.37 -0.40 -30.20
C ASP A 25 -3.89 -1.86 -30.11
N GLN A 26 -2.82 -2.17 -29.38
CA GLN A 26 -2.27 -3.53 -29.30
C GLN A 26 -1.97 -4.02 -27.88
N ASN A 27 -2.40 -5.25 -27.62
CA ASN A 27 -2.19 -6.13 -26.46
C ASN A 27 -0.91 -5.85 -25.64
N SER A 28 -0.95 -4.82 -24.78
CA SER A 28 0.05 -4.58 -23.72
C SER A 28 -0.52 -4.91 -22.34
N THR A 29 -1.50 -5.81 -22.26
CA THR A 29 -2.19 -6.18 -21.01
C THR A 29 -1.20 -6.55 -19.90
N GLU A 30 -0.10 -7.21 -20.24
CA GLU A 30 0.96 -7.58 -19.29
C GLU A 30 1.77 -6.37 -18.79
N GLU A 31 2.12 -5.42 -19.66
CA GLU A 31 2.80 -4.17 -19.26
C GLU A 31 1.90 -3.31 -18.36
N PHE A 32 0.62 -3.20 -18.71
CA PHE A 32 -0.34 -2.47 -17.88
C PHE A 32 -0.62 -3.16 -16.55
N ALA A 33 -0.67 -4.50 -16.53
CA ALA A 33 -0.81 -5.26 -15.29
C ALA A 33 0.39 -5.03 -14.36
N ASN A 34 1.62 -5.07 -14.90
CA ASN A 34 2.83 -4.79 -14.13
C ASN A 34 2.81 -3.36 -13.55
N ARG A 35 2.52 -2.35 -14.38
CA ARG A 35 2.42 -0.95 -13.92
C ARG A 35 1.35 -0.76 -12.85
N LEU A 36 0.23 -1.47 -12.96
CA LEU A 36 -0.86 -1.37 -11.99
C LEU A 36 -0.45 -2.00 -10.65
N ILE A 37 0.24 -3.15 -10.66
CA ILE A 37 0.80 -3.78 -9.46
C ILE A 37 1.87 -2.90 -8.82
N ASP A 38 2.79 -2.30 -9.60
CA ASP A 38 3.84 -1.43 -9.08
C ASP A 38 3.26 -0.24 -8.29
N VAL A 39 2.22 0.41 -8.83
CA VAL A 39 1.55 1.53 -8.14
C VAL A 39 0.87 1.08 -6.84
N LEU A 40 0.29 -0.12 -6.82
CA LEU A 40 -0.33 -0.67 -5.61
C LEU A 40 0.74 -1.05 -4.59
N GLU A 41 1.84 -1.67 -5.00
CA GLU A 41 2.96 -1.98 -4.12
C GLU A 41 3.55 -0.73 -3.48
N ASP A 42 3.83 0.30 -4.27
CA ASP A 42 4.38 1.56 -3.77
C ASP A 42 3.43 2.20 -2.75
N TRP A 43 2.12 2.21 -3.04
CA TRP A 43 1.13 2.73 -2.10
C TRP A 43 1.05 1.90 -0.81
N LEU A 44 1.11 0.58 -0.91
CA LEU A 44 1.09 -0.32 0.25
C LEU A 44 2.38 -0.25 1.08
N LYS A 45 3.53 0.04 0.48
CA LYS A 45 4.81 0.24 1.18
C LYS A 45 4.82 1.53 2.02
N GLU A 46 3.99 2.51 1.67
CA GLU A 46 3.79 3.71 2.50
C GLU A 46 2.95 3.45 3.76
N ALA A 47 2.32 2.28 3.86
CA ALA A 47 1.55 1.88 5.03
C ALA A 47 2.44 1.85 6.27
N SER A 48 1.96 2.43 7.36
CA SER A 48 2.60 2.33 8.65
C SER A 48 1.80 1.42 9.58
N ILE A 49 2.48 0.61 10.38
CA ILE A 49 1.82 -0.15 11.43
C ILE A 49 1.55 0.80 12.58
N ILE A 50 0.27 1.05 12.88
CA ILE A 50 -0.10 1.72 14.12
C ILE A 50 -0.16 0.66 15.22
N TYR A 51 0.73 0.81 16.20
CA TYR A 51 0.76 -0.03 17.39
C TYR A 51 -0.37 0.41 18.35
N ILE A 52 -1.34 -0.47 18.58
CA ILE A 52 -2.49 -0.19 19.46
C ILE A 52 -2.13 -0.34 20.94
N SER A 53 -1.09 -1.14 21.24
CA SER A 53 -0.59 -1.37 22.60
C SER A 53 0.92 -1.57 22.60
N GLY A 54 1.62 -0.90 23.52
CA GLY A 54 3.05 -1.12 23.79
C GLY A 54 3.27 -2.25 24.80
N LEU A 55 4.34 -3.01 24.62
CA LEU A 55 4.83 -3.95 25.63
C LEU A 55 5.35 -3.17 26.84
N VAL A 56 4.64 -3.20 27.97
CA VAL A 56 5.15 -2.63 29.23
C VAL A 56 6.03 -3.71 29.88
N ALA A 57 7.33 -3.44 29.99
CA ALA A 57 8.26 -4.36 30.65
C ALA A 57 8.03 -4.39 32.17
N GLY A 58 7.55 -5.53 32.68
CA GLY A 58 7.74 -5.92 34.08
C GLY A 58 9.08 -6.65 34.27
N SER A 59 9.38 -7.11 35.48
CA SER A 59 10.65 -7.76 35.85
C SER A 59 10.99 -9.08 35.13
N ASN A 60 10.12 -9.57 34.24
CA ASN A 60 10.27 -10.82 33.48
C ASN A 60 10.35 -10.52 31.98
N GLN A 61 10.93 -11.44 31.20
CA GLN A 61 10.96 -11.34 29.72
C GLN A 61 9.55 -11.12 29.16
N VAL A 62 9.41 -10.07 28.36
CA VAL A 62 8.13 -9.74 27.76
C VAL A 62 7.93 -10.57 26.51
N THR A 63 7.10 -11.61 26.61
CA THR A 63 6.60 -12.37 25.47
C THR A 63 5.18 -11.89 25.19
N GLY A 64 4.94 -11.24 24.05
CA GLY A 64 3.61 -10.74 23.70
C GLY A 64 3.39 -10.68 22.18
N THR A 65 2.16 -10.91 21.77
CA THR A 65 1.72 -10.80 20.37
C THR A 65 1.36 -9.35 20.08
N PHE A 66 2.00 -8.74 19.09
CA PHE A 66 1.65 -7.38 18.66
C PHE A 66 0.37 -7.39 17.82
N ASN A 67 -0.66 -6.69 18.28
CA ASN A 67 -1.85 -6.39 17.49
C ASN A 67 -1.66 -5.00 16.85
N GLY A 68 -1.38 -4.97 15.55
CA GLY A 68 -1.28 -3.75 14.75
C GLY A 68 -2.31 -3.75 13.62
N LYS A 69 -2.68 -2.56 13.15
CA LYS A 69 -3.49 -2.37 11.93
C LYS A 69 -2.69 -1.56 10.93
N LEU A 70 -2.75 -1.94 9.66
CA LEU A 70 -2.17 -1.16 8.57
C LEU A 70 -3.04 0.08 8.34
N GLU A 71 -2.42 1.27 8.39
CA GLU A 71 -3.06 2.57 8.17
C GLU A 71 -2.22 3.57 7.39
#